data_AF-A0A251TSE0-F1
#
_entry.id   AF-A0A251TSE0-F1
#
_cell.length_a   1.000
_cell.length_b   1.000
_cell.length_c   1.000
_cell.angle_alpha   90.00
_cell.angle_beta   90.00
_cell.angle_gamma   90.00
#
_symmetry.space_group_name_H-M   'P 1'
#
loop_
_entity.id
_entity.type
_entity.pdbx_description
1 polymer ?
#
loop_
_entity_poly.entity_id
_entity_poly.type
_entity_poly.pdbx_seq_one_letter_code
_entity_poly.pdbx_strand_id
1 'polypeptide(L)'
;MKRANHQLFVLFLLVIFVGSQWKIECLLEPNSRPDESYFGFTHEATDFSPAKEYDYIIVGGGTTGCPLAATLSEKYSVLLLERGGVAATSNADIYYEDRMFNPLLYVDPFDSPAEDFITEEGVLCHRGRVLGGSSMINFGFWSRADDYFYENSGIEWDMSAVKSAYEWVEDSIVTRRANLGAFQTTTFNALVEAGVGPDNGFTLDHVQGAKIGGSTFDDSGRRHGAVELLSKGNPENLTVVVHAIVDRVIFSTSEPLAATGVRYLDSQGTRHEVRVRTGGEVILSAGTLGSPQLLLLSGLGPNSTLSSLNIPVVRDHPFIGQFMADNPRNTLNLLVPDNVTDVGIHVAGITNSGPYIESTAIPRVSTIIPFIPFLDTFAPTNLSLVLLAGKVSRPKSTGSLNLISSFDARITPKVRFNYYSNADDRLQCRNIADVLRNVLETQAMGEYKFPRINGPSRLSFIGASVPKDSTDEESVATFCSQTLGTFNHYHGGCLVNKVVDSRLKVIGVDSLRVADASTFFNSPGTNPQATAMMLGRYLGEKILYERAAGDTHS
;
A
#
# COMPACT_ATOMS: atom_id res chain seq x y z
N MET A 1 -13.97 59.18 62.00
CA MET A 1 -15.24 59.41 62.73
C MET A 1 -16.34 58.63 62.00
N LYS A 2 -16.88 57.56 62.62
CA LYS A 2 -18.06 56.72 62.27
C LYS A 2 -18.03 55.97 60.91
N ARG A 3 -17.81 54.63 60.86
CA ARG A 3 -18.78 53.49 61.02
C ARG A 3 -19.98 53.58 60.06
N ALA A 4 -20.48 52.56 59.37
CA ALA A 4 -20.17 51.14 59.12
C ALA A 4 -21.20 50.63 58.08
N ASN A 5 -20.91 49.58 57.30
CA ASN A 5 -21.79 48.39 57.14
C ASN A 5 -21.22 47.38 56.13
N HIS A 6 -21.07 46.14 56.59
CA HIS A 6 -20.93 44.92 55.80
C HIS A 6 -22.17 44.68 54.92
N GLN A 7 -22.01 44.10 53.73
CA GLN A 7 -22.74 42.88 53.35
C GLN A 7 -21.98 42.08 52.27
N LEU A 8 -22.04 40.76 52.50
CA LEU A 8 -21.50 39.62 51.78
C LEU A 8 -22.14 39.52 50.38
N PHE A 9 -21.35 39.36 49.31
CA PHE A 9 -21.86 38.93 48.01
C PHE A 9 -21.47 37.47 47.78
N VAL A 10 -22.48 36.60 47.84
CA VAL A 10 -22.42 35.19 47.43
C VAL A 10 -22.52 35.16 45.91
N LEU A 11 -21.46 34.72 45.22
CA LEU A 11 -21.48 34.52 43.78
C LEU A 11 -22.02 33.11 43.48
N PHE A 12 -23.18 33.04 42.85
CA PHE A 12 -23.76 31.80 42.32
C PHE A 12 -22.91 31.30 41.14
N LEU A 13 -22.31 30.11 41.28
CA LEU A 13 -21.68 29.37 40.18
C LEU A 13 -22.79 28.63 39.40
N LEU A 14 -23.09 29.13 38.20
CA LEU A 14 -23.93 28.45 37.22
C LEU A 14 -22.98 27.67 36.29
N VAL A 15 -22.80 26.38 36.55
CA VAL A 15 -22.02 25.47 35.70
C VAL A 15 -22.93 25.03 34.55
N ILE A 16 -22.75 25.63 33.38
CA ILE A 16 -23.30 25.11 32.13
C ILE A 16 -22.25 24.12 31.58
N PHE A 17 -22.55 22.82 31.68
CA PHE A 17 -21.83 21.79 30.95
C PHE A 17 -22.24 21.87 29.47
N VAL A 18 -21.45 22.58 28.66
CA VAL A 18 -21.45 22.36 27.20
C VAL A 18 -20.40 21.30 26.92
N GLY A 19 -20.85 20.13 26.48
CA GLY A 19 -19.97 19.06 26.04
C GLY A 19 -19.18 19.51 24.81
N SER A 20 -17.91 19.88 25.01
CA SER A 20 -16.96 20.01 23.92
C SER A 20 -16.47 18.61 23.56
N GLN A 21 -16.97 18.07 22.46
CA GLN A 21 -16.25 17.04 21.72
C GLN A 21 -14.89 17.62 21.36
N TRP A 22 -13.82 17.04 21.90
CA TRP A 22 -12.48 17.32 21.46
C TRP A 22 -12.33 16.75 20.06
N LYS A 23 -12.60 17.58 19.03
CA LYS A 23 -12.07 17.33 17.70
C LYS A 23 -10.57 17.55 17.81
N ILE A 24 -9.81 16.46 17.82
CA ILE A 24 -8.38 16.51 17.53
C ILE A 24 -8.29 16.82 16.03
N GLU A 25 -8.29 18.10 15.68
CA GLU A 25 -7.90 18.54 14.34
C GLU A 25 -6.38 18.38 14.26
N CYS A 26 -5.95 17.32 13.57
CA CYS A 26 -4.57 17.19 13.15
C CYS A 26 -4.32 18.23 12.06
N LEU A 27 -3.69 19.34 12.43
CA LEU A 27 -3.27 20.37 11.50
C LEU A 27 -1.88 20.00 10.96
N LEU A 28 -1.83 19.14 9.93
CA LEU A 28 -0.74 19.32 8.96
C LEU A 28 -1.01 20.70 8.35
N GLU A 29 -0.12 21.66 8.62
CA GLU A 29 -0.26 22.99 8.02
C GLU A 29 -0.29 22.81 6.49
N PRO A 30 -1.26 23.42 5.78
CA PRO A 30 -1.28 23.40 4.32
C PRO A 30 0.08 23.87 3.79
N ASN A 31 0.75 23.06 2.96
CA ASN A 31 2.12 23.25 2.46
C ASN A 31 3.28 22.90 3.41
N SER A 32 3.06 22.07 4.45
CA SER A 32 4.18 21.51 5.21
C SER A 32 5.16 20.82 4.23
N ARG A 33 6.47 21.05 4.42
CA ARG A 33 7.46 20.27 3.67
C ARG A 33 7.45 18.85 4.24
N PRO A 34 7.69 17.82 3.42
CA PRO A 34 7.84 16.47 3.95
C PRO A 34 8.95 16.49 5.00
N ASP A 35 8.81 15.70 6.07
CA ASP A 35 9.85 15.61 7.08
C ASP A 35 11.08 14.91 6.50
N GLU A 36 12.13 15.70 6.26
CA GLU A 36 13.38 15.29 5.62
C GLU A 36 14.50 15.00 6.65
N SER A 37 14.21 15.00 7.96
CA SER A 37 15.24 14.80 8.99
C SER A 37 15.89 13.40 8.92
N TYR A 38 15.21 12.42 8.33
CA TYR A 38 15.78 11.10 8.07
C TYR A 38 17.01 11.11 7.15
N PHE A 39 17.24 12.17 6.36
CA PHE A 39 18.47 12.31 5.58
C PHE A 39 19.73 12.37 6.45
N GLY A 40 19.61 12.79 7.72
CA GLY A 40 20.74 12.88 8.64
C GLY A 40 21.42 11.54 8.97
N PHE A 41 20.71 10.43 8.74
CA PHE A 41 21.19 9.05 8.98
C PHE A 41 20.91 8.12 7.79
N THR A 42 20.70 8.70 6.61
CA THR A 42 20.55 7.97 5.35
C THR A 42 21.83 8.07 4.54
N HIS A 43 22.30 6.94 4.04
CA HIS A 43 23.59 6.84 3.38
C HIS A 43 23.50 6.07 2.07
N GLU A 44 24.35 6.44 1.11
CA GLU A 44 24.58 5.67 -0.11
C GLU A 44 25.41 4.43 0.18
N ALA A 45 25.00 3.28 -0.37
CA ALA A 45 25.69 2.00 -0.13
C ALA A 45 27.17 2.00 -0.57
N THR A 46 27.55 2.82 -1.55
CA THR A 46 28.94 2.93 -2.03
C THR A 46 29.83 3.74 -1.11
N ASP A 47 29.25 4.69 -0.37
CA ASP A 47 29.99 5.73 0.34
C ASP A 47 30.00 5.49 1.85
N PHE A 48 29.27 4.48 2.31
CA PHE A 48 29.10 4.17 3.72
C PHE A 48 29.40 2.70 4.02
N SER A 49 30.26 2.50 5.02
CA SER A 49 30.53 1.18 5.58
C SER A 49 29.73 1.03 6.88
N PRO A 50 28.63 0.28 6.90
CA PRO A 50 27.86 0.06 8.12
C PRO A 50 28.69 -0.67 9.18
N ALA A 51 28.20 -0.63 10.43
CA ALA A 51 28.75 -1.48 11.47
C ALA A 51 28.64 -2.95 11.06
N LYS A 52 29.55 -3.79 11.55
CA LYS A 52 29.54 -5.22 11.23
C LYS A 52 28.31 -5.94 11.80
N GLU A 53 27.76 -5.41 12.90
CA GLU A 53 26.68 -6.04 13.66
C GLU A 53 25.64 -5.03 14.17
N TYR A 54 24.38 -5.37 13.98
CA TYR A 54 23.21 -4.64 14.49
C TYR A 54 22.30 -5.56 15.29
N ASP A 55 21.45 -5.02 16.17
CA ASP A 55 20.42 -5.82 16.83
C ASP A 55 19.34 -6.26 15.83
N TYR A 56 19.01 -5.39 14.87
CA TYR A 56 18.03 -5.69 13.83
C TYR A 56 18.51 -5.25 12.46
N ILE A 57 18.33 -6.11 11.47
CA ILE A 57 18.51 -5.76 10.05
C ILE A 57 17.16 -5.88 9.37
N ILE A 58 16.68 -4.78 8.79
CA ILE A 58 15.43 -4.72 8.04
C ILE A 58 15.77 -4.63 6.56
N VAL A 59 15.22 -5.55 5.77
CA VAL A 59 15.43 -5.62 4.32
C VAL A 59 14.20 -5.08 3.61
N GLY A 60 14.33 -3.91 2.99
CA GLY A 60 13.26 -3.17 2.31
C GLY A 60 12.79 -1.98 3.13
N GLY A 61 13.17 -0.77 2.70
CA GLY A 61 12.74 0.50 3.27
C GLY A 61 11.38 0.92 2.73
N GLY A 62 10.41 0.01 2.75
CA GLY A 62 9.09 0.20 2.16
C GLY A 62 8.00 0.60 3.15
N THR A 63 6.75 0.46 2.72
CA THR A 63 5.54 0.81 3.48
C THR A 63 5.51 0.22 4.90
N THR A 64 5.95 -1.02 5.08
CA THR A 64 6.04 -1.66 6.42
C THR A 64 7.42 -1.47 7.07
N GLY A 65 8.48 -1.50 6.28
CA GLY A 65 9.86 -1.46 6.78
C GLY A 65 10.23 -0.14 7.47
N CYS A 66 9.76 1.00 6.95
CA CYS A 66 10.05 2.30 7.54
C CYS A 66 9.51 2.46 8.98
N PRO A 67 8.20 2.29 9.26
CA PRO A 67 7.68 2.40 10.63
C PRO A 67 8.22 1.32 11.57
N LEU A 68 8.55 0.12 11.05
CA LEU A 68 9.21 -0.93 11.82
C LEU A 68 10.61 -0.50 12.27
N ALA A 69 11.42 0.05 11.35
CA ALA A 69 12.77 0.51 11.63
C ALA A 69 12.79 1.65 12.65
N ALA A 70 11.92 2.64 12.44
CA ALA A 70 11.74 3.75 13.37
C ALA A 70 11.41 3.25 14.77
N THR A 71 10.46 2.31 14.88
CA THR A 71 10.04 1.75 16.17
C THR A 71 11.17 1.00 16.87
N LEU A 72 11.84 0.06 16.20
CA LEU A 72 12.89 -0.73 16.83
C LEU A 72 14.09 0.14 17.26
N SER A 73 14.36 1.22 16.52
CA SER A 73 15.45 2.15 16.83
C SER A 73 15.28 2.89 18.16
N GLU A 74 14.07 2.92 18.74
CA GLU A 74 13.82 3.52 20.05
C GLU A 74 14.73 2.92 21.15
N LYS A 75 15.12 1.65 21.02
CA LYS A 75 15.94 0.94 22.02
C LYS A 75 17.15 0.20 21.46
N TYR A 76 17.16 -0.13 20.18
CA TYR A 76 18.13 -1.07 19.61
C TYR A 76 18.81 -0.49 18.37
N SER A 77 20.00 -0.99 18.04
CA SER A 77 20.68 -0.64 16.79
C SER A 77 19.98 -1.31 15.59
N VAL A 78 19.57 -0.49 14.61
CA VAL A 78 18.81 -0.94 13.43
C VAL A 78 19.51 -0.52 12.14
N LEU A 79 19.71 -1.48 11.24
CA LEU A 79 20.12 -1.23 9.86
C LEU A 79 18.94 -1.47 8.93
N LEU A 80 18.52 -0.44 8.19
CA LEU A 80 17.52 -0.53 7.14
C LEU A 80 18.20 -0.50 5.76
N LEU A 81 18.01 -1.53 4.95
CA LEU A 81 18.57 -1.63 3.60
C LEU A 81 17.47 -1.47 2.55
N GLU A 82 17.60 -0.49 1.67
CA GLU A 82 16.69 -0.24 0.55
C GLU A 82 17.43 -0.31 -0.79
N ARG A 83 16.84 -0.99 -1.77
CA ARG A 83 17.46 -1.19 -3.08
C ARG A 83 17.36 0.03 -4.01
N GLY A 84 16.33 0.85 -3.85
CA GLY A 84 16.17 2.11 -4.59
C GLY A 84 16.83 3.29 -3.88
N GLY A 85 16.85 4.42 -4.56
CA GLY A 85 17.33 5.69 -4.01
C GLY A 85 16.27 6.42 -3.18
N VAL A 86 16.48 7.72 -3.00
CA VAL A 86 15.54 8.63 -2.36
C VAL A 86 14.71 9.38 -3.40
N ALA A 87 13.44 9.63 -3.09
CA ALA A 87 12.49 10.26 -4.01
C ALA A 87 12.95 11.65 -4.51
N ALA A 88 13.70 12.40 -3.71
CA ALA A 88 14.21 13.72 -4.05
C ALA A 88 15.19 13.71 -5.24
N THR A 89 15.91 12.63 -5.46
CA THR A 89 16.94 12.53 -6.51
C THR A 89 16.47 11.75 -7.75
N SER A 90 15.48 10.88 -7.62
CA SER A 90 15.04 10.00 -8.72
C SER A 90 13.92 10.61 -9.57
N ASN A 91 12.87 11.19 -8.98
CA ASN A 91 11.80 11.86 -9.73
C ASN A 91 10.97 12.80 -8.84
N ALA A 92 11.12 14.12 -9.00
CA ALA A 92 10.39 15.09 -8.18
C ALA A 92 8.86 15.08 -8.37
N ASP A 93 8.35 14.55 -9.49
CA ASP A 93 6.90 14.44 -9.74
C ASP A 93 6.21 13.48 -8.76
N ILE A 94 6.98 12.57 -8.15
CA ILE A 94 6.48 11.65 -7.13
C ILE A 94 5.79 12.36 -5.96
N TYR A 95 6.17 13.62 -5.69
CA TYR A 95 5.65 14.39 -4.57
C TYR A 95 4.34 15.10 -4.86
N TYR A 96 3.80 15.06 -6.08
CA TYR A 96 2.66 15.89 -6.45
C TYR A 96 1.48 15.06 -6.95
N GLU A 97 0.30 15.31 -6.37
CA GLU A 97 -0.95 14.62 -6.66
C GLU A 97 -1.35 14.79 -8.14
N ASP A 98 -1.21 16.00 -8.69
CA ASP A 98 -1.49 16.32 -10.10
C ASP A 98 -0.55 15.62 -11.10
N ARG A 99 0.53 14.97 -10.61
CA ARG A 99 1.51 14.23 -11.40
C ARG A 99 1.66 12.77 -10.96
N MET A 100 0.71 12.25 -10.17
CA MET A 100 0.81 10.90 -9.59
C MET A 100 0.98 9.76 -10.60
N PHE A 101 0.59 9.97 -11.87
CA PHE A 101 0.78 9.00 -12.95
C PHE A 101 2.22 8.99 -13.50
N ASN A 102 2.97 10.08 -13.40
CA ASN A 102 4.29 10.23 -14.02
C ASN A 102 5.31 9.18 -13.54
N PRO A 103 5.41 8.85 -12.23
CA PRO A 103 6.30 7.79 -11.77
C PRO A 103 6.02 6.41 -12.38
N LEU A 104 4.78 6.17 -12.83
CA LEU A 104 4.35 4.91 -13.45
C LEU A 104 4.44 4.95 -14.98
N LEU A 105 4.49 6.14 -15.57
CA LEU A 105 4.60 6.33 -17.02
C LEU A 105 6.05 6.35 -17.50
N TYR A 106 6.94 6.94 -16.70
CA TYR A 106 8.34 7.15 -17.05
C TYR A 106 9.24 6.22 -16.24
N VAL A 107 9.02 4.92 -16.41
CA VAL A 107 9.77 3.86 -15.73
C VAL A 107 11.02 3.49 -16.52
N ASP A 108 12.13 3.30 -15.81
CA ASP A 108 13.38 2.80 -16.37
C ASP A 108 13.86 1.57 -15.58
N PRO A 109 14.67 0.69 -16.18
CA PRO A 109 15.09 -0.54 -15.51
C PRO A 109 16.16 -0.32 -14.42
N PHE A 110 16.68 0.89 -14.23
CA PHE A 110 17.82 1.19 -13.37
C PHE A 110 17.42 1.84 -12.05
N ASP A 111 16.91 3.07 -12.06
CA ASP A 111 16.76 3.89 -10.85
C ASP A 111 15.43 4.66 -10.73
N SER A 112 14.48 4.46 -11.66
CA SER A 112 13.13 4.99 -11.45
C SER A 112 12.50 4.47 -10.15
N PRO A 113 11.69 5.30 -9.46
CA PRO A 113 11.06 4.95 -8.18
C PRO A 113 9.98 3.87 -8.29
N ALA A 114 9.47 3.63 -9.50
CA ALA A 114 8.66 2.46 -9.83
C ALA A 114 9.48 1.48 -10.66
N GLU A 115 9.16 0.20 -10.56
CA GLU A 115 9.66 -0.88 -11.41
C GLU A 115 8.47 -1.64 -12.00
N ASP A 116 8.48 -1.78 -13.32
CA ASP A 116 7.46 -2.49 -14.07
C ASP A 116 7.66 -4.00 -14.02
N PHE A 117 6.55 -4.72 -14.01
CA PHE A 117 6.54 -6.13 -14.35
C PHE A 117 5.23 -6.51 -15.02
N ILE A 118 5.30 -7.50 -15.89
CA ILE A 118 4.12 -8.03 -16.56
C ILE A 118 3.86 -9.41 -15.97
N THR A 119 2.64 -9.65 -15.49
CA THR A 119 2.26 -10.98 -15.00
C THR A 119 2.27 -11.99 -16.13
N GLU A 120 2.31 -13.30 -15.84
CA GLU A 120 2.25 -14.31 -16.88
C GLU A 120 0.92 -14.31 -17.67
N GLU A 121 -0.11 -13.65 -17.15
CA GLU A 121 -1.38 -13.38 -17.81
C GLU A 121 -1.38 -12.12 -18.69
N GLY A 122 -0.27 -11.38 -18.75
CA GLY A 122 -0.12 -10.20 -19.59
C GLY A 122 -0.58 -8.88 -18.97
N VAL A 123 -0.84 -8.83 -17.66
CA VAL A 123 -1.24 -7.60 -16.97
C VAL A 123 0.00 -6.81 -16.56
N LEU A 124 0.10 -5.55 -17.00
CA LEU A 124 1.17 -4.63 -16.58
C LEU A 124 0.92 -4.13 -15.15
N CYS A 125 1.89 -4.33 -14.28
CA CYS A 125 1.89 -3.97 -12.87
C CYS A 125 3.15 -3.18 -12.51
N HIS A 126 3.12 -2.49 -11.36
CA HIS A 126 4.25 -1.69 -10.88
C HIS A 126 4.52 -2.01 -9.41
N ARG A 127 5.78 -1.99 -9.00
CA ARG A 127 6.19 -2.01 -7.58
C ARG A 127 7.12 -0.85 -7.25
N GLY A 128 7.14 -0.42 -5.99
CA GLY A 128 8.10 0.57 -5.52
C GLY A 128 9.56 0.08 -5.59
N ARG A 129 10.45 1.00 -5.95
CA ARG A 129 11.92 0.89 -5.90
C ARG A 129 12.49 2.24 -5.48
N VAL A 130 12.18 2.62 -4.25
CA VAL A 130 12.56 3.91 -3.65
C VAL A 130 12.39 3.78 -2.14
N LEU A 131 13.13 4.55 -1.36
CA LEU A 131 12.89 4.67 0.08
C LEU A 131 11.46 5.21 0.35
N GLY A 132 10.72 4.52 1.21
CA GLY A 132 9.27 4.63 1.39
C GLY A 132 8.46 3.59 0.59
N GLY A 133 9.08 2.91 -0.37
CA GLY A 133 8.50 1.84 -1.17
C GLY A 133 7.27 2.27 -1.98
N SER A 134 6.31 1.35 -2.14
CA SER A 134 5.11 1.62 -2.94
C SER A 134 4.23 2.74 -2.39
N SER A 135 4.39 3.14 -1.12
CA SER A 135 3.68 4.32 -0.58
C SER A 135 4.07 5.63 -1.29
N MET A 136 5.25 5.66 -1.91
CA MET A 136 5.73 6.82 -2.66
C MET A 136 5.18 6.89 -4.09
N ILE A 137 4.66 5.80 -4.65
CA ILE A 137 4.16 5.78 -6.05
C ILE A 137 2.67 5.48 -6.17
N ASN A 138 1.95 5.35 -5.05
CA ASN A 138 0.53 5.00 -5.03
C ASN A 138 -0.39 6.21 -5.24
N PHE A 139 -1.71 5.98 -5.17
CA PHE A 139 -2.75 7.00 -5.37
C PHE A 139 -3.24 7.65 -4.06
N GLY A 140 -2.54 7.45 -2.93
CA GLY A 140 -2.73 8.21 -1.70
C GLY A 140 -3.95 7.90 -0.83
N PHE A 141 -4.99 7.20 -1.33
CA PHE A 141 -6.19 6.92 -0.54
C PHE A 141 -5.90 6.10 0.74
N TRP A 142 -6.42 6.56 1.88
CA TRP A 142 -6.23 5.97 3.19
C TRP A 142 -7.52 5.41 3.78
N SER A 143 -7.51 4.11 4.08
CA SER A 143 -8.56 3.43 4.83
C SER A 143 -7.96 2.31 5.68
N ARG A 144 -8.40 2.20 6.94
CA ARG A 144 -8.06 1.10 7.84
C ARG A 144 -8.62 -0.23 7.32
N ALA A 145 -8.09 -1.34 7.81
CA ALA A 145 -8.56 -2.66 7.44
C ALA A 145 -10.01 -2.91 7.90
N ASP A 146 -10.64 -3.91 7.28
CA ASP A 146 -11.92 -4.46 7.70
C ASP A 146 -11.75 -5.55 8.77
N ASP A 147 -12.79 -5.81 9.57
CA ASP A 147 -12.76 -6.83 10.63
C ASP A 147 -12.41 -8.22 10.09
N TYR A 148 -12.87 -8.54 8.88
CA TYR A 148 -12.55 -9.80 8.21
C TYR A 148 -11.05 -10.02 8.06
N PHE A 149 -10.26 -8.98 7.79
CA PHE A 149 -8.81 -9.12 7.71
C PHE A 149 -8.22 -9.58 9.04
N TYR A 150 -8.62 -8.96 10.15
CA TYR A 150 -8.11 -9.32 11.48
C TYR A 150 -8.54 -10.73 11.89
N GLU A 151 -9.81 -11.06 11.68
CA GLU A 151 -10.38 -12.36 12.04
C GLU A 151 -9.76 -13.53 11.26
N ASN A 152 -9.27 -13.27 10.04
CA ASN A 152 -8.80 -14.32 9.12
C ASN A 152 -7.31 -14.23 8.80
N SER A 153 -6.54 -13.34 9.43
CA SER A 153 -5.09 -13.23 9.17
C SER A 153 -4.28 -14.36 9.79
N GLY A 154 -4.83 -15.07 10.78
CA GLY A 154 -4.09 -16.05 11.58
C GLY A 154 -3.13 -15.44 12.61
N ILE A 155 -3.22 -14.13 12.86
CA ILE A 155 -2.48 -13.38 13.89
C ILE A 155 -3.42 -13.12 15.06
N GLU A 156 -2.91 -13.31 16.28
CA GLU A 156 -3.61 -12.90 17.50
C GLU A 156 -3.38 -11.40 17.73
N TRP A 157 -4.32 -10.58 17.28
CA TRP A 157 -4.20 -9.13 17.36
C TRP A 157 -4.54 -8.57 18.74
N ASP A 158 -3.65 -7.74 19.25
CA ASP A 158 -4.01 -6.77 20.29
C ASP A 158 -4.63 -5.55 19.60
N MET A 159 -5.96 -5.49 19.57
CA MET A 159 -6.68 -4.42 18.86
C MET A 159 -6.43 -3.03 19.46
N SER A 160 -6.01 -2.94 20.73
CA SER A 160 -5.63 -1.66 21.34
C SER A 160 -4.30 -1.15 20.79
N ALA A 161 -3.33 -2.06 20.61
CA ALA A 161 -2.05 -1.74 19.96
C ALA A 161 -2.23 -1.49 18.45
N VAL A 162 -3.11 -2.24 17.76
CA VAL A 162 -3.46 -1.96 16.34
C VAL A 162 -4.00 -0.55 16.18
N LYS A 163 -4.94 -0.14 17.03
CA LYS A 163 -5.51 1.21 17.00
C LYS A 163 -4.43 2.27 17.26
N SER A 164 -3.60 2.06 18.28
CA SER A 164 -2.50 2.98 18.62
C SER A 164 -1.50 3.11 17.47
N ALA A 165 -1.18 2.01 16.78
CA ALA A 165 -0.31 2.00 15.62
C ALA A 165 -0.90 2.73 14.41
N TYR A 166 -2.21 2.62 14.16
CA TYR A 166 -2.86 3.45 13.14
C TYR A 166 -2.79 4.93 13.48
N GLU A 167 -3.18 5.31 14.70
CA GLU A 167 -3.17 6.71 15.15
C GLU A 167 -1.77 7.32 15.04
N TRP A 168 -0.73 6.57 15.41
CA TRP A 168 0.67 7.00 15.28
C TRP A 168 1.05 7.35 13.82
N VAL A 169 0.59 6.58 12.83
CA VAL A 169 0.84 6.87 11.41
C VAL A 169 -0.04 8.01 10.93
N GLU A 170 -1.33 7.97 11.27
CA GLU A 170 -2.33 8.94 10.83
C GLU A 170 -2.01 10.36 11.28
N ASP A 171 -1.52 10.51 12.50
CA ASP A 171 -1.12 11.81 13.06
C ASP A 171 0.21 12.32 12.47
N SER A 172 0.89 11.51 11.64
CA SER A 172 2.14 11.89 10.98
C SER A 172 1.91 12.36 9.55
N ILE A 173 1.13 11.60 8.77
CA ILE A 173 1.16 11.70 7.29
C ILE A 173 -0.22 11.62 6.64
N VAL A 174 -1.31 11.54 7.41
CA VAL A 174 -2.66 11.37 6.85
C VAL A 174 -3.48 12.64 7.00
N THR A 175 -3.86 13.18 5.85
CA THR A 175 -4.74 14.34 5.73
C THR A 175 -6.20 13.91 5.78
N ARG A 176 -6.98 14.60 6.61
CA ARG A 176 -8.42 14.39 6.79
C ARG A 176 -9.18 15.52 6.08
N ARG A 177 -9.33 15.40 4.77
CA ARG A 177 -9.85 16.47 3.92
C ARG A 177 -11.28 16.85 4.34
N ALA A 178 -11.48 18.14 4.59
CA ALA A 178 -12.79 18.67 4.97
C ALA A 178 -13.70 18.92 3.76
N ASN A 179 -13.13 19.16 2.58
CA ASN A 179 -13.86 19.48 1.35
C ASN A 179 -13.35 18.66 0.18
N LEU A 180 -14.28 18.15 -0.64
CA LEU A 180 -13.97 17.50 -1.92
C LEU A 180 -13.92 18.53 -3.05
N GLY A 181 -13.14 18.23 -4.08
CA GLY A 181 -13.30 18.91 -5.37
C GLY A 181 -14.58 18.46 -6.07
N ALA A 182 -14.99 19.23 -7.09
CA ALA A 182 -16.28 19.04 -7.76
C ALA A 182 -16.46 17.61 -8.30
N PHE A 183 -15.41 17.02 -8.89
CA PHE A 183 -15.50 15.69 -9.46
C PHE A 183 -15.65 14.59 -8.41
N GLN A 184 -14.89 14.63 -7.32
CA GLN A 184 -15.06 13.68 -6.22
C GLN A 184 -16.42 13.87 -5.53
N THR A 185 -16.93 15.11 -5.40
CA THR A 185 -18.32 15.36 -4.93
C THR A 185 -19.35 14.70 -5.84
N THR A 186 -19.24 14.86 -7.16
CA THR A 186 -20.16 14.23 -8.11
C THR A 186 -20.07 12.70 -8.05
N THR A 187 -18.85 12.14 -7.91
CA THR A 187 -18.65 10.70 -7.71
C THR A 187 -19.35 10.22 -6.43
N PHE A 188 -19.18 10.92 -5.32
CA PHE A 188 -19.82 10.59 -4.04
C PHE A 188 -21.34 10.55 -4.17
N ASN A 189 -21.93 11.61 -4.72
CA ASN A 189 -23.38 11.69 -4.94
C ASN A 189 -23.86 10.60 -5.89
N ALA A 190 -23.14 10.32 -6.96
CA ALA A 190 -23.48 9.25 -7.90
C ALA A 190 -23.45 7.86 -7.24
N LEU A 191 -22.50 7.59 -6.33
CA LEU A 191 -22.49 6.33 -5.57
C LEU A 191 -23.72 6.20 -4.66
N VAL A 192 -24.07 7.27 -3.93
CA VAL A 192 -25.26 7.30 -3.07
C VAL A 192 -26.55 7.13 -3.89
N GLU A 193 -26.70 7.89 -4.99
CA GLU A 193 -27.84 7.81 -5.92
C GLU A 193 -27.96 6.42 -6.57
N ALA A 194 -26.83 5.76 -6.86
CA ALA A 194 -26.78 4.40 -7.40
C ALA A 194 -27.10 3.31 -6.37
N GLY A 195 -27.38 3.67 -5.11
CA GLY A 195 -27.72 2.74 -4.04
C GLY A 195 -26.54 2.16 -3.28
N VAL A 196 -25.34 2.70 -3.44
CA VAL A 196 -24.16 2.34 -2.62
C VAL A 196 -24.24 3.08 -1.28
N GLY A 197 -25.24 2.74 -0.48
CA GLY A 197 -25.51 3.33 0.82
C GLY A 197 -25.02 2.47 2.00
N PRO A 198 -24.96 3.06 3.22
CA PRO A 198 -25.33 4.45 3.54
C PRO A 198 -24.29 5.49 3.09
N ASP A 199 -24.66 6.77 3.17
CA ASP A 199 -23.71 7.90 3.18
C ASP A 199 -23.01 7.90 4.55
N ASN A 200 -21.71 7.64 4.57
CA ASN A 200 -20.91 7.61 5.79
C ASN A 200 -20.14 8.92 6.04
N GLY A 201 -20.27 9.92 5.17
CA GLY A 201 -19.41 11.10 5.17
C GLY A 201 -17.92 10.74 5.21
N PHE A 202 -17.15 11.47 6.01
CA PHE A 202 -15.73 11.19 6.24
C PHE A 202 -15.54 10.09 7.29
N THR A 203 -14.75 9.07 6.94
CA THR A 203 -14.25 8.08 7.91
C THR A 203 -12.96 7.44 7.43
N LEU A 204 -12.07 7.09 8.35
CA LEU A 204 -10.87 6.31 8.05
C LEU A 204 -11.17 4.79 8.05
N ASP A 205 -12.30 4.36 8.62
CA ASP A 205 -12.63 2.94 8.73
C ASP A 205 -13.16 2.38 7.40
N HIS A 206 -12.88 1.12 7.12
CA HIS A 206 -13.52 0.42 6.01
C HIS A 206 -14.95 0.05 6.40
N VAL A 207 -15.93 0.75 5.84
CA VAL A 207 -17.36 0.56 6.13
C VAL A 207 -18.17 0.48 4.85
N GLN A 208 -19.20 -0.35 4.86
CA GLN A 208 -20.14 -0.46 3.75
C GLN A 208 -20.81 0.90 3.46
N GLY A 209 -20.99 1.23 2.18
CA GLY A 209 -21.60 2.46 1.69
C GLY A 209 -20.61 3.40 0.99
N ALA A 210 -21.08 4.60 0.66
CA ALA A 210 -20.26 5.66 0.11
C ALA A 210 -19.54 6.38 1.25
N LYS A 211 -18.24 6.65 1.09
CA LYS A 211 -17.43 7.34 2.09
C LYS A 211 -16.38 8.24 1.45
N ILE A 212 -15.96 9.24 2.22
CA ILE A 212 -14.75 10.02 2.01
C ILE A 212 -13.66 9.40 2.88
N GLY A 213 -12.53 9.03 2.28
CA GLY A 213 -11.37 8.47 2.97
C GLY A 213 -10.36 9.53 3.41
N GLY A 214 -9.32 9.10 4.13
CA GLY A 214 -8.13 9.94 4.32
C GLY A 214 -7.27 9.96 3.06
N SER A 215 -6.27 10.82 3.02
CA SER A 215 -5.27 10.83 1.94
C SER A 215 -3.87 11.03 2.51
N THR A 216 -2.87 10.40 1.90
CA THR A 216 -1.46 10.74 2.10
C THR A 216 -1.00 11.85 1.15
N PHE A 217 -1.92 12.54 0.46
CA PHE A 217 -1.68 13.85 -0.14
C PHE A 217 -2.33 14.94 0.71
N ASP A 218 -1.54 15.94 1.10
CA ASP A 218 -2.04 17.10 1.84
C ASP A 218 -2.94 18.01 1.00
N ASP A 219 -3.55 19.01 1.63
CA ASP A 219 -4.45 19.95 0.96
C ASP A 219 -3.75 20.80 -0.13
N SER A 220 -2.41 20.82 -0.17
CA SER A 220 -1.62 21.44 -1.25
C SER A 220 -1.33 20.50 -2.42
N GLY A 221 -1.77 19.23 -2.33
CA GLY A 221 -1.48 18.19 -3.29
C GLY A 221 -0.10 17.57 -3.13
N ARG A 222 0.58 17.79 -1.99
CA ARG A 222 1.90 17.23 -1.72
C ARG A 222 1.78 15.85 -1.08
N ARG A 223 2.54 14.89 -1.60
CA ARG A 223 2.63 13.54 -1.05
C ARG A 223 3.40 13.51 0.26
N HIS A 224 2.82 12.79 1.20
CA HIS A 224 3.46 12.20 2.35
C HIS A 224 3.52 10.67 2.21
N GLY A 225 4.49 10.02 2.83
CA GLY A 225 4.69 8.58 2.68
C GLY A 225 5.42 7.92 3.84
N ALA A 226 5.60 6.60 3.77
CA ALA A 226 6.20 5.84 4.85
C ALA A 226 7.62 6.30 5.20
N VAL A 227 8.34 6.91 4.24
CA VAL A 227 9.69 7.43 4.43
C VAL A 227 9.77 8.45 5.56
N GLU A 228 8.77 9.33 5.73
CA GLU A 228 8.76 10.34 6.80
C GLU A 228 8.60 9.72 8.19
N LEU A 229 8.08 8.49 8.28
CA LEU A 229 7.97 7.78 9.55
C LEU A 229 9.36 7.40 10.11
N LEU A 230 10.40 7.38 9.27
CA LEU A 230 11.79 7.20 9.71
C LEU A 230 12.25 8.36 10.61
N SER A 231 11.75 9.58 10.37
CA SER A 231 12.09 10.77 11.16
C SER A 231 11.61 10.68 12.63
N LYS A 232 10.68 9.76 12.92
CA LYS A 232 10.26 9.43 14.29
C LYS A 232 11.17 8.42 14.98
N GLY A 233 12.15 7.84 14.28
CA GLY A 233 13.15 6.95 14.84
C GLY A 233 14.24 7.70 15.62
N ASN A 234 15.04 6.97 16.39
CA ASN A 234 16.20 7.53 17.06
C ASN A 234 17.39 7.59 16.07
N PRO A 235 17.89 8.79 15.70
CA PRO A 235 18.96 8.95 14.72
C PRO A 235 20.30 8.37 15.16
N GLU A 236 20.52 8.14 16.46
CA GLU A 236 21.75 7.50 16.97
C GLU A 236 21.73 5.98 16.80
N ASN A 237 20.55 5.40 16.70
CA ASN A 237 20.33 3.96 16.65
C ASN A 237 19.90 3.45 15.27
N LEU A 238 19.37 4.33 14.42
CA LEU A 238 18.86 4.01 13.10
C LEU A 238 19.88 4.39 12.02
N THR A 239 20.30 3.41 11.23
CA THR A 239 21.10 3.61 10.02
C THR A 239 20.29 3.17 8.81
N VAL A 240 20.14 4.05 7.82
CA VAL A 240 19.48 3.72 6.55
C VAL A 240 20.51 3.70 5.43
N VAL A 241 20.51 2.65 4.61
CA VAL A 241 21.39 2.53 3.45
C VAL A 241 20.55 2.30 2.20
N VAL A 242 20.62 3.24 1.26
CA VAL A 242 19.93 3.20 -0.03
C VAL A 242 20.84 2.66 -1.14
N HIS A 243 20.26 2.29 -2.28
CA HIS A 243 20.94 1.54 -3.35
C HIS A 243 21.66 0.26 -2.86
N ALA A 244 21.11 -0.37 -1.82
CA ALA A 244 21.60 -1.61 -1.23
C ALA A 244 20.71 -2.79 -1.65
N ILE A 245 21.13 -3.54 -2.67
CA ILE A 245 20.40 -4.70 -3.18
C ILE A 245 20.76 -5.93 -2.35
N VAL A 246 19.89 -6.30 -1.41
CA VAL A 246 20.05 -7.53 -0.62
C VAL A 246 19.81 -8.75 -1.50
N ASP A 247 20.80 -9.65 -1.60
CA ASP A 247 20.76 -10.82 -2.49
C ASP A 247 20.78 -12.16 -1.73
N ARG A 248 21.01 -12.13 -0.41
CA ARG A 248 21.07 -13.34 0.42
C ARG A 248 20.78 -13.05 1.89
N VAL A 249 19.99 -13.92 2.52
CA VAL A 249 20.00 -14.13 3.98
C VAL A 249 21.09 -15.15 4.31
N ILE A 250 21.90 -14.86 5.33
CA ILE A 250 23.01 -15.72 5.76
C ILE A 250 22.53 -16.56 6.95
N PHE A 251 22.68 -17.87 6.88
CA PHE A 251 22.23 -18.79 7.94
C PHE A 251 23.37 -19.38 8.75
N SER A 252 23.05 -19.80 9.98
CA SER A 252 23.94 -20.63 10.81
C SER A 252 24.20 -21.98 10.14
N THR A 253 25.35 -22.56 10.44
CA THR A 253 25.69 -23.95 10.06
C THR A 253 25.33 -24.97 11.14
N SER A 254 24.84 -24.50 12.29
CA SER A 254 24.43 -25.32 13.44
C SER A 254 22.91 -25.29 13.61
N GLU A 255 22.38 -26.32 14.25
CA GLU A 255 20.98 -26.35 14.70
C GLU A 255 20.85 -25.73 16.11
N PRO A 256 19.77 -24.99 16.40
CA PRO A 256 18.69 -24.65 15.48
C PRO A 256 19.14 -23.69 14.35
N LEU A 257 18.64 -23.92 13.14
CA LEU A 257 18.88 -23.02 12.01
C LEU A 257 18.42 -21.60 12.34
N ALA A 258 19.31 -20.62 12.21
CA ALA A 258 19.04 -19.22 12.49
C ALA A 258 19.54 -18.32 11.36
N ALA A 259 18.83 -17.23 11.08
CA ALA A 259 19.40 -16.14 10.29
C ALA A 259 20.43 -15.38 11.12
N THR A 260 21.62 -15.21 10.57
CA THR A 260 22.77 -14.56 11.22
C THR A 260 23.12 -13.21 10.60
N GLY A 261 22.49 -12.85 9.48
CA GLY A 261 22.76 -11.61 8.77
C GLY A 261 22.27 -11.63 7.33
N VAL A 262 22.73 -10.66 6.56
CA VAL A 262 22.43 -10.53 5.13
C VAL A 262 23.66 -10.16 4.33
N ARG A 263 23.62 -10.46 3.04
CA ARG A 263 24.55 -9.96 2.04
C ARG A 263 23.83 -9.02 1.10
N TYR A 264 24.47 -7.90 0.77
CA TYR A 264 23.94 -6.94 -0.18
C TYR A 264 25.01 -6.45 -1.17
N LEU A 265 24.55 -5.92 -2.29
CA LEU A 265 25.34 -5.29 -3.33
C LEU A 265 25.09 -3.78 -3.30
N ASP A 266 26.14 -2.98 -3.41
CA ASP A 266 25.99 -1.54 -3.70
C ASP A 266 25.80 -1.29 -5.21
N SER A 267 25.62 -0.02 -5.60
CA SER A 267 25.42 0.37 -7.00
C SER A 267 26.64 0.11 -7.90
N GLN A 268 27.83 -0.11 -7.33
CA GLN A 268 29.04 -0.52 -8.06
C GLN A 268 29.19 -2.05 -8.15
N GLY A 269 28.28 -2.81 -7.53
CA GLY A 269 28.31 -4.26 -7.48
C GLY A 269 29.28 -4.84 -6.45
N THR A 270 29.80 -4.01 -5.54
CA THR A 270 30.63 -4.49 -4.43
C THR A 270 29.75 -5.20 -3.41
N ARG A 271 30.24 -6.33 -2.91
CA ARG A 271 29.53 -7.16 -1.93
C ARG A 271 29.87 -6.75 -0.52
N HIS A 272 28.82 -6.63 0.30
CA HIS A 272 28.89 -6.33 1.72
C HIS A 272 28.12 -7.38 2.51
N GLU A 273 28.62 -7.72 3.70
CA GLU A 273 27.91 -8.59 4.65
C GLU A 273 27.75 -7.88 5.99
N VAL A 274 26.56 -7.97 6.57
CA VAL A 274 26.25 -7.44 7.91
C VAL A 274 25.54 -8.52 8.70
N ARG A 275 25.87 -8.64 9.99
CA ARG A 275 25.36 -9.68 10.89
C ARG A 275 24.41 -9.11 11.93
N VAL A 276 23.57 -9.97 12.49
CA VAL A 276 22.77 -9.64 13.68
C VAL A 276 23.53 -10.01 14.94
N ARG A 277 23.38 -9.23 16.00
CA ARG A 277 23.89 -9.52 17.34
C ARG A 277 23.15 -10.70 17.96
N THR A 278 23.68 -11.24 19.04
CA THR A 278 22.97 -12.26 19.84
C THR A 278 21.61 -11.74 20.32
N GLY A 279 20.55 -12.50 20.05
CA GLY A 279 19.17 -12.10 20.33
C GLY A 279 18.55 -11.18 19.27
N GLY A 280 19.32 -10.77 18.27
CA GLY A 280 18.87 -9.97 17.14
C GLY A 280 18.13 -10.77 16.06
N GLU A 281 17.48 -10.06 15.15
CA GLU A 281 16.66 -10.66 14.08
C GLU A 281 16.87 -9.96 12.73
N VAL A 282 16.85 -10.75 11.64
CA VAL A 282 16.66 -10.25 10.28
C VAL A 282 15.17 -10.20 9.99
N ILE A 283 14.66 -9.06 9.50
CA ILE A 283 13.25 -8.89 9.17
C ILE A 283 13.11 -8.49 7.69
N LEU A 284 12.40 -9.31 6.92
CA LEU A 284 12.14 -9.04 5.52
C LEU A 284 10.87 -8.20 5.37
N SER A 285 11.01 -7.02 4.80
CA SER A 285 9.93 -6.08 4.43
C SER A 285 10.07 -5.66 2.96
N ALA A 286 10.57 -6.57 2.12
CA ALA A 286 10.86 -6.35 0.70
C ALA A 286 9.61 -6.46 -0.22
N GLY A 287 8.43 -6.58 0.39
CA GLY A 287 7.13 -6.60 -0.28
C GLY A 287 6.75 -7.95 -0.88
N THR A 288 5.53 -8.00 -1.41
CA THR A 288 4.89 -9.20 -1.98
C THR A 288 5.77 -9.97 -2.96
N LEU A 289 6.59 -9.29 -3.76
CA LEU A 289 7.51 -9.94 -4.69
C LEU A 289 8.92 -10.15 -4.09
N GLY A 290 9.45 -9.16 -3.39
CA GLY A 290 10.85 -9.16 -2.94
C GLY A 290 11.12 -10.13 -1.79
N SER A 291 10.21 -10.23 -0.82
CA SER A 291 10.37 -11.12 0.33
C SER A 291 10.40 -12.61 -0.05
N PRO A 292 9.43 -13.17 -0.79
CA PRO A 292 9.52 -14.55 -1.26
C PRO A 292 10.68 -14.77 -2.23
N GLN A 293 11.00 -13.80 -3.12
CA GLN A 293 12.17 -13.89 -3.99
C GLN A 293 13.46 -14.08 -3.19
N LEU A 294 13.67 -13.26 -2.16
CA LEU A 294 14.88 -13.30 -1.34
C LEU A 294 14.98 -14.60 -0.54
N LEU A 295 13.86 -15.10 0.00
CA LEU A 295 13.84 -16.40 0.68
C LEU A 295 14.23 -17.55 -0.28
N LEU A 296 13.65 -17.58 -1.48
CA LEU A 296 13.98 -18.58 -2.50
C LEU A 296 15.46 -18.50 -2.91
N LEU A 297 15.97 -17.30 -3.20
CA LEU A 297 17.38 -17.10 -3.47
C LEU A 297 18.24 -17.56 -2.29
N SER A 298 17.77 -17.40 -1.05
CA SER A 298 18.50 -17.82 0.15
C SER A 298 18.41 -19.33 0.44
N GLY A 299 17.76 -20.12 -0.40
CA GLY A 299 17.68 -21.57 -0.23
C GLY A 299 16.56 -22.01 0.70
N LEU A 300 15.60 -21.13 1.02
CA LEU A 300 14.35 -21.46 1.69
C LEU A 300 13.23 -21.50 0.65
N GLY A 301 12.65 -22.67 0.41
CA GLY A 301 11.65 -22.84 -0.63
C GLY A 301 11.37 -24.30 -0.98
N PRO A 302 10.47 -24.57 -1.94
CA PRO A 302 10.19 -25.93 -2.37
C PRO A 302 11.47 -26.60 -2.90
N ASN A 303 11.85 -27.74 -2.32
CA ASN A 303 13.08 -28.46 -2.64
C ASN A 303 13.21 -28.75 -4.14
N SER A 304 12.11 -29.17 -4.79
CA SER A 304 12.08 -29.40 -6.23
C SER A 304 12.42 -28.15 -7.05
N THR A 305 11.82 -27.01 -6.70
CA THR A 305 12.07 -25.71 -7.33
C THR A 305 13.52 -25.29 -7.16
N LEU A 306 14.02 -25.27 -5.91
CA LEU A 306 15.39 -24.85 -5.61
C LEU A 306 16.44 -25.74 -6.29
N SER A 307 16.26 -27.06 -6.20
CA SER A 307 17.15 -28.04 -6.83
C SER A 307 17.19 -27.89 -8.35
N SER A 308 16.03 -27.66 -9.00
CA SER A 308 15.98 -27.43 -10.46
C SER A 308 16.73 -26.18 -10.92
N LEU A 309 16.91 -25.20 -10.02
CA LEU A 309 17.65 -23.96 -10.26
C LEU A 309 19.09 -24.01 -9.75
N ASN A 310 19.55 -25.18 -9.26
CA ASN A 310 20.84 -25.37 -8.61
C ASN A 310 21.09 -24.42 -7.42
N ILE A 311 20.03 -24.04 -6.70
CA ILE A 311 20.13 -23.27 -5.47
C ILE A 311 20.31 -24.27 -4.32
N PRO A 312 21.37 -24.14 -3.48
CA PRO A 312 21.53 -24.98 -2.31
C PRO A 312 20.32 -24.86 -1.38
N VAL A 313 19.70 -25.99 -1.05
CA VAL A 313 18.54 -26.03 -0.16
C VAL A 313 19.03 -25.91 1.28
N VAL A 314 18.69 -24.81 1.94
CA VAL A 314 18.91 -24.62 3.37
C VAL A 314 17.82 -25.35 4.16
N ARG A 315 16.56 -25.17 3.77
CA ARG A 315 15.41 -25.89 4.35
C ARG A 315 14.26 -25.91 3.35
N ASP A 316 13.64 -27.08 3.20
CA ASP A 316 12.45 -27.23 2.38
C ASP A 316 11.29 -26.42 2.99
N HIS A 317 10.70 -25.56 2.17
CA HIS A 317 9.62 -24.69 2.57
C HIS A 317 8.61 -24.55 1.42
N PRO A 318 7.61 -25.45 1.33
CA PRO A 318 6.83 -25.66 0.11
C PRO A 318 5.87 -24.52 -0.24
N PHE A 319 5.63 -23.57 0.68
CA PHE A 319 4.65 -22.50 0.50
C PHE A 319 5.25 -21.14 0.15
N ILE A 320 6.58 -21.00 0.15
CA ILE A 320 7.23 -19.75 -0.25
C ILE A 320 6.98 -19.50 -1.74
N GLY A 321 6.50 -18.29 -2.05
CA GLY A 321 6.09 -17.88 -3.39
C GLY A 321 4.77 -18.49 -3.86
N GLN A 322 4.03 -19.20 -3.00
CA GLN A 322 2.70 -19.73 -3.30
C GLN A 322 1.60 -18.79 -2.78
N PHE A 323 0.37 -18.98 -3.27
CA PHE A 323 -0.79 -18.17 -2.87
C PHE A 323 -0.60 -16.68 -3.18
N MET A 324 0.04 -16.37 -4.30
CA MET A 324 0.13 -15.00 -4.81
C MET A 324 -1.27 -14.56 -5.23
N ALA A 325 -1.75 -13.44 -4.73
CA ALA A 325 -3.06 -12.90 -5.08
C ALA A 325 -2.92 -11.45 -5.52
N ASP A 326 -3.77 -11.03 -6.45
CA ASP A 326 -3.98 -9.64 -6.78
C ASP A 326 -5.46 -9.39 -6.92
N ASN A 327 -5.91 -8.18 -6.58
CA ASN A 327 -7.29 -7.78 -6.76
C ASN A 327 -7.49 -7.36 -8.23
N PRO A 328 -8.30 -8.07 -9.02
CA PRO A 328 -8.69 -7.59 -10.34
C PRO A 328 -9.31 -6.19 -10.25
N ARG A 329 -8.88 -5.31 -11.16
CA ARG A 329 -9.50 -4.03 -11.45
C ARG A 329 -10.24 -4.12 -12.79
N ASN A 330 -11.47 -3.63 -12.84
CA ASN A 330 -12.15 -3.31 -14.10
C ASN A 330 -12.45 -1.83 -14.16
N THR A 331 -12.15 -1.19 -15.28
CA THR A 331 -12.25 0.26 -15.40
C THR A 331 -13.01 0.68 -16.64
N LEU A 332 -13.86 1.69 -16.46
CA LEU A 332 -14.48 2.44 -17.53
C LEU A 332 -13.76 3.77 -17.69
N ASN A 333 -13.40 4.08 -18.93
CA ASN A 333 -12.70 5.30 -19.31
C ASN A 333 -13.71 6.27 -19.92
N LEU A 334 -14.15 7.26 -19.15
CA LEU A 334 -15.10 8.29 -19.56
C LEU A 334 -14.36 9.52 -20.08
N LEU A 335 -14.66 9.95 -21.30
CA LEU A 335 -14.29 11.29 -21.76
C LEU A 335 -15.27 12.29 -21.19
N VAL A 336 -14.76 13.41 -20.68
CA VAL A 336 -15.58 14.50 -20.17
C VAL A 336 -15.14 15.84 -20.78
N PRO A 337 -16.08 16.76 -21.07
CA PRO A 337 -15.78 18.03 -21.72
C PRO A 337 -15.06 19.02 -20.80
N ASP A 338 -15.24 18.88 -19.48
CA ASP A 338 -14.66 19.76 -18.49
C ASP A 338 -13.22 19.41 -18.19
N ASN A 339 -12.43 20.42 -17.82
CA ASN A 339 -11.07 20.23 -17.32
C ASN A 339 -11.13 19.81 -15.85
N VAL A 340 -11.14 18.50 -15.59
CA VAL A 340 -11.19 17.92 -14.24
C VAL A 340 -9.81 17.97 -13.61
N THR A 341 -9.63 18.88 -12.64
CA THR A 341 -8.35 19.07 -11.93
C THR A 341 -8.28 18.35 -10.59
N ASP A 342 -9.41 17.85 -10.08
CA ASP A 342 -9.49 17.04 -8.88
C ASP A 342 -9.17 15.57 -9.23
N VAL A 343 -7.87 15.28 -9.30
CA VAL A 343 -7.34 13.98 -9.77
C VAL A 343 -7.20 12.95 -8.65
N GLY A 344 -7.23 13.39 -7.39
CA GLY A 344 -7.05 12.57 -6.21
C GLY A 344 -8.14 11.52 -6.05
N ILE A 345 -7.78 10.35 -5.51
CA ILE A 345 -8.77 9.38 -5.05
C ILE A 345 -9.14 9.79 -3.63
N HIS A 346 -10.38 10.22 -3.42
CA HIS A 346 -10.87 10.67 -2.11
C HIS A 346 -12.18 10.01 -1.69
N VAL A 347 -12.89 9.42 -2.64
CA VAL A 347 -14.17 8.76 -2.44
C VAL A 347 -14.06 7.28 -2.77
N ALA A 348 -14.67 6.46 -1.93
CA ALA A 348 -14.86 5.03 -2.19
C ALA A 348 -16.32 4.62 -1.96
N GLY A 349 -16.82 3.73 -2.80
CA GLY A 349 -18.11 3.05 -2.63
C GLY A 349 -17.89 1.58 -2.30
N ILE A 350 -18.20 1.18 -1.08
CA ILE A 350 -18.02 -0.21 -0.60
C ILE A 350 -19.38 -0.91 -0.66
N THR A 351 -19.56 -1.82 -1.61
CA THR A 351 -20.88 -2.39 -1.90
C THR A 351 -21.16 -3.66 -1.11
N ASN A 352 -22.45 -3.95 -0.86
CA ASN A 352 -22.88 -5.23 -0.29
C ASN A 352 -22.66 -6.43 -1.21
N SER A 353 -22.54 -6.18 -2.51
CA SER A 353 -22.34 -7.24 -3.51
C SER A 353 -20.86 -7.63 -3.65
N GLY A 354 -19.97 -7.05 -2.83
CA GLY A 354 -18.55 -7.36 -2.77
C GLY A 354 -17.61 -6.26 -3.28
N PRO A 355 -17.77 -5.71 -4.51
CA PRO A 355 -16.75 -4.85 -5.08
C PRO A 355 -16.67 -3.48 -4.42
N TYR A 356 -15.49 -2.86 -4.53
CA TYR A 356 -15.24 -1.49 -4.10
C TYR A 356 -15.05 -0.59 -5.32
N ILE A 357 -15.68 0.58 -5.33
CA ILE A 357 -15.62 1.52 -6.44
C ILE A 357 -14.82 2.74 -6.04
N GLU A 358 -13.84 3.12 -6.86
CA GLU A 358 -13.06 4.34 -6.73
C GLU A 358 -13.01 5.06 -8.07
N SER A 359 -12.73 6.36 -8.03
CA SER A 359 -12.53 7.15 -9.25
C SER A 359 -11.32 8.07 -9.15
N THR A 360 -10.71 8.31 -10.30
CA THR A 360 -9.65 9.31 -10.50
C THR A 360 -9.84 9.96 -11.87
N ALA A 361 -9.13 11.06 -12.11
CA ALA A 361 -9.20 11.79 -13.35
C ALA A 361 -7.82 12.13 -13.89
N ILE A 362 -7.75 12.31 -15.21
CA ILE A 362 -6.59 12.75 -15.95
C ILE A 362 -7.01 14.05 -16.64
N PRO A 363 -6.51 15.23 -16.20
CA PRO A 363 -7.03 16.51 -16.65
C PRO A 363 -6.93 16.70 -18.16
N ARG A 364 -5.86 16.20 -18.78
CA ARG A 364 -5.68 16.21 -20.24
C ARG A 364 -4.97 14.94 -20.66
N VAL A 365 -5.61 14.15 -21.52
CA VAL A 365 -4.97 12.95 -22.08
C VAL A 365 -4.07 13.35 -23.24
N SER A 366 -2.83 13.73 -22.93
CA SER A 366 -1.82 14.11 -23.92
C SER A 366 -0.80 13.00 -24.23
N THR A 367 -0.86 11.87 -23.52
CA THR A 367 0.06 10.74 -23.67
C THR A 367 -0.67 9.40 -23.55
N ILE A 368 -0.01 8.37 -24.07
CA ILE A 368 -0.41 6.97 -23.94
C ILE A 368 -0.20 6.50 -22.49
N ILE A 369 -1.11 5.66 -21.96
CA ILE A 369 -1.04 5.13 -20.59
C ILE A 369 -1.22 3.60 -20.64
N PRO A 370 -0.12 2.84 -20.78
CA PRO A 370 -0.18 1.43 -21.18
C PRO A 370 -0.79 0.50 -20.14
N PHE A 371 -0.78 0.86 -18.85
CA PHE A 371 -1.38 0.05 -17.79
C PHE A 371 -2.89 0.30 -17.59
N ILE A 372 -3.48 1.22 -18.37
CA ILE A 372 -4.92 1.39 -18.44
C ILE A 372 -5.40 0.79 -19.76
N PRO A 373 -6.27 -0.23 -19.72
CA PRO A 373 -6.81 -0.84 -20.93
C PRO A 373 -7.39 0.21 -21.90
N PHE A 374 -7.10 0.03 -23.21
CA PHE A 374 -7.50 0.91 -24.31
C PHE A 374 -6.82 2.29 -24.40
N LEU A 375 -5.88 2.62 -23.52
CA LEU A 375 -5.12 3.88 -23.58
C LEU A 375 -3.70 3.70 -24.12
N ASP A 376 -3.38 2.52 -24.66
CA ASP A 376 -2.08 2.17 -25.27
C ASP A 376 -1.96 2.65 -26.74
N THR A 377 -3.08 2.94 -27.40
CA THR A 377 -3.18 3.20 -28.85
C THR A 377 -4.04 4.41 -29.20
N PHE A 378 -4.47 5.19 -28.20
CA PHE A 378 -5.40 6.30 -28.35
C PHE A 378 -4.73 7.60 -28.82
N ALA A 379 -5.45 8.40 -29.63
CA ALA A 379 -4.98 9.70 -30.08
C ALA A 379 -5.18 10.76 -28.98
N PRO A 380 -4.14 11.51 -28.57
CA PRO A 380 -4.26 12.58 -27.58
C PRO A 380 -5.43 13.54 -27.82
N THR A 381 -6.10 13.95 -26.73
CA THR A 381 -7.19 14.93 -26.80
C THR A 381 -7.05 15.99 -25.71
N ASN A 382 -7.70 17.14 -25.90
CA ASN A 382 -7.78 18.19 -24.89
C ASN A 382 -8.89 17.94 -23.84
N LEU A 383 -9.55 16.78 -23.89
CA LEU A 383 -10.58 16.41 -22.93
C LEU A 383 -9.94 15.79 -21.69
N SER A 384 -10.62 15.90 -20.55
CA SER A 384 -10.26 15.10 -19.39
C SER A 384 -10.78 13.68 -19.55
N LEU A 385 -10.07 12.75 -18.92
CA LEU A 385 -10.49 11.37 -18.81
C LEU A 385 -10.79 11.05 -17.35
N VAL A 386 -11.98 10.57 -17.09
CA VAL A 386 -12.40 10.02 -15.80
C VAL A 386 -12.28 8.50 -15.85
N LEU A 387 -11.63 7.93 -14.84
CA LEU A 387 -11.53 6.49 -14.64
C LEU A 387 -12.48 6.10 -13.51
N LEU A 388 -13.51 5.31 -13.82
CA LEU A 388 -14.33 4.65 -12.80
C LEU A 388 -13.87 3.21 -12.67
N ALA A 389 -13.28 2.86 -11.53
CA ALA A 389 -12.66 1.57 -11.31
C ALA A 389 -13.41 0.77 -10.25
N GLY A 390 -13.69 -0.50 -10.55
CA GLY A 390 -14.12 -1.49 -9.57
C GLY A 390 -12.99 -2.41 -9.17
N LYS A 391 -12.81 -2.62 -7.87
CA LYS A 391 -11.93 -3.62 -7.25
C LYS A 391 -12.75 -4.86 -6.90
N VAL A 392 -12.33 -6.03 -7.38
CA VAL A 392 -12.81 -7.31 -6.82
C VAL A 392 -12.25 -7.46 -5.41
N SER A 393 -13.13 -7.58 -4.42
CA SER A 393 -12.73 -7.76 -3.02
C SER A 393 -12.31 -9.21 -2.75
N ARG A 394 -11.35 -9.40 -1.84
CA ARG A 394 -10.97 -10.71 -1.27
C ARG A 394 -10.89 -11.84 -2.33
N PRO A 395 -10.08 -11.66 -3.39
CA PRO A 395 -10.05 -12.56 -4.53
C PRO A 395 -9.75 -14.00 -4.09
N LYS A 396 -10.47 -14.95 -4.65
CA LYS A 396 -10.26 -16.38 -4.39
C LYS A 396 -9.27 -17.01 -5.37
N SER A 397 -9.08 -16.38 -6.52
CA SER A 397 -8.01 -16.69 -7.45
C SER A 397 -6.65 -16.39 -6.81
N THR A 398 -5.79 -17.41 -6.82
CA THR A 398 -4.39 -17.29 -6.40
C THR A 398 -3.50 -18.00 -7.40
N GLY A 399 -2.26 -17.54 -7.52
CA GLY A 399 -1.21 -18.24 -8.25
C GLY A 399 0.10 -18.30 -7.47
N SER A 400 1.19 -18.09 -8.19
CA SER A 400 2.54 -18.38 -7.70
C SER A 400 3.57 -17.43 -8.28
N LEU A 401 4.70 -17.33 -7.58
CA LEU A 401 5.90 -16.60 -7.97
C LEU A 401 7.03 -17.58 -8.21
N ASN A 402 7.75 -17.40 -9.32
CA ASN A 402 8.90 -18.23 -9.68
C ASN A 402 10.09 -17.35 -10.06
N LEU A 403 11.29 -17.73 -9.60
CA LEU A 403 12.51 -17.04 -9.96
C LEU A 403 12.77 -17.11 -11.47
N ILE A 404 13.17 -15.99 -12.08
CA ILE A 404 13.74 -15.97 -13.43
C ILE A 404 15.26 -16.20 -13.35
N SER A 405 15.90 -15.56 -12.38
CA SER A 405 17.34 -15.71 -12.11
C SER A 405 17.55 -16.41 -10.77
N SER A 406 18.47 -17.38 -10.73
CA SER A 406 18.84 -18.10 -9.51
C SER A 406 19.91 -17.40 -8.67
N PHE A 407 20.42 -16.26 -9.14
CA PHE A 407 21.53 -15.55 -8.49
C PHE A 407 21.40 -14.03 -8.49
N ASP A 408 20.65 -13.44 -9.42
CA ASP A 408 20.53 -11.97 -9.54
C ASP A 408 19.20 -11.48 -8.97
N ALA A 409 19.27 -10.88 -7.78
CA ALA A 409 18.12 -10.33 -7.06
C ALA A 409 17.49 -9.10 -7.75
N ARG A 410 18.17 -8.49 -8.72
CA ARG A 410 17.62 -7.37 -9.50
C ARG A 410 16.57 -7.80 -10.51
N ILE A 411 16.62 -9.07 -10.94
CA ILE A 411 15.67 -9.59 -11.92
C ILE A 411 14.36 -9.89 -11.24
N THR A 412 13.31 -9.12 -11.56
CA THR A 412 11.95 -9.36 -11.06
C THR A 412 11.50 -10.80 -11.39
N PRO A 413 10.96 -11.55 -10.41
CA PRO A 413 10.48 -12.91 -10.65
C PRO A 413 9.23 -12.93 -11.54
N LYS A 414 8.97 -14.07 -12.18
CA LYS A 414 7.69 -14.30 -12.87
C LYS A 414 6.60 -14.48 -11.82
N VAL A 415 5.45 -13.85 -12.04
CA VAL A 415 4.29 -13.98 -11.17
C VAL A 415 3.04 -14.23 -11.98
N ARG A 416 2.19 -15.11 -11.45
CA ARG A 416 0.86 -15.42 -11.96
C ARG A 416 -0.12 -15.28 -10.79
N PHE A 417 -1.25 -14.60 -11.00
CA PHE A 417 -2.31 -14.45 -10.00
C PHE A 417 -3.54 -15.31 -10.29
N ASN A 418 -3.64 -15.83 -11.52
CA ASN A 418 -4.76 -16.56 -12.08
C ASN A 418 -6.07 -15.75 -12.05
N TYR A 419 -6.05 -14.48 -12.46
CA TYR A 419 -7.23 -13.60 -12.48
C TYR A 419 -8.45 -14.34 -13.06
N TYR A 420 -9.59 -14.28 -12.36
CA TYR A 420 -10.85 -14.90 -12.76
C TYR A 420 -10.84 -16.42 -12.92
N SER A 421 -9.85 -17.13 -12.38
CA SER A 421 -9.91 -18.60 -12.30
C SER A 421 -11.04 -19.08 -11.38
N ASN A 422 -11.37 -18.32 -10.34
CA ASN A 422 -12.48 -18.63 -9.43
C ASN A 422 -13.80 -17.99 -9.89
N ALA A 423 -14.92 -18.69 -9.68
CA ALA A 423 -16.25 -18.23 -10.06
C ALA A 423 -16.72 -17.02 -9.25
N ASP A 424 -16.35 -16.93 -7.97
CA ASP A 424 -16.73 -15.80 -7.10
C ASP A 424 -16.10 -14.49 -7.56
N ASP A 425 -14.88 -14.56 -8.10
CA ASP A 425 -14.18 -13.38 -8.64
C ASP A 425 -14.86 -12.90 -9.94
N ARG A 426 -15.31 -13.83 -10.78
CA ARG A 426 -16.09 -13.52 -12.01
C ARG A 426 -17.45 -12.91 -11.65
N LEU A 427 -18.10 -13.45 -10.62
CA LEU A 427 -19.34 -12.90 -10.06
C LEU A 427 -19.14 -11.46 -9.58
N GLN A 428 -18.06 -11.17 -8.86
CA GLN A 428 -17.77 -9.80 -8.44
C GLN A 428 -17.48 -8.87 -9.62
N CYS A 429 -16.83 -9.32 -10.69
CA CYS A 429 -16.68 -8.51 -11.89
C CYS A 429 -18.03 -8.17 -12.55
N ARG A 430 -18.98 -9.12 -12.59
CA ARG A 430 -20.36 -8.83 -13.01
C ARG A 430 -20.98 -7.74 -12.13
N ASN A 431 -20.84 -7.87 -10.81
CA ASN A 431 -21.37 -6.90 -9.86
C ASN A 431 -20.73 -5.51 -10.05
N ILE A 432 -19.44 -5.44 -10.42
CA ILE A 432 -18.79 -4.17 -10.81
C ILE A 432 -19.50 -3.56 -12.00
N ALA A 433 -19.77 -4.33 -13.06
CA ALA A 433 -20.47 -3.83 -14.24
C ALA A 433 -21.86 -3.27 -13.91
N ASP A 434 -22.59 -3.93 -13.01
CA ASP A 434 -23.90 -3.48 -12.54
C ASP A 434 -23.83 -2.17 -11.75
N VAL A 435 -22.91 -2.08 -10.79
CA VAL A 435 -22.74 -0.87 -9.97
C VAL A 435 -22.32 0.30 -10.85
N LEU A 436 -21.37 0.09 -11.76
CA LEU A 436 -20.94 1.12 -12.70
C LEU A 436 -22.07 1.55 -13.64
N ARG A 437 -22.92 0.62 -14.12
CA ARG A 437 -24.11 0.98 -14.92
C ARG A 437 -25.04 1.90 -14.14
N ASN A 438 -25.36 1.55 -12.89
CA ASN A 438 -26.23 2.34 -12.04
C ASN A 438 -25.63 3.74 -11.78
N VAL A 439 -24.33 3.83 -11.50
CA VAL A 439 -23.60 5.10 -11.33
C VAL A 439 -23.74 5.98 -12.58
N LEU A 440 -23.59 5.42 -13.78
CA LEU A 440 -23.70 6.17 -15.04
C LEU A 440 -25.13 6.69 -15.33
N GLU A 441 -26.16 6.07 -14.74
CA GLU A 441 -27.57 6.43 -14.91
C GLU A 441 -28.06 7.50 -13.93
N THR A 442 -27.25 7.84 -12.93
CA THR A 442 -27.57 8.85 -11.90
C THR A 442 -27.77 10.26 -12.43
N GLN A 443 -28.45 11.09 -11.65
CA GLN A 443 -28.61 12.51 -11.96
C GLN A 443 -27.27 13.24 -11.82
N ALA A 444 -26.47 12.88 -10.80
CA ALA A 444 -25.13 13.41 -10.58
C ALA A 444 -24.23 13.30 -11.83
N MET A 445 -24.19 12.13 -12.48
CA MET A 445 -23.41 11.94 -13.71
C MET A 445 -23.96 12.68 -14.95
N GLY A 446 -25.12 13.35 -14.82
CA GLY A 446 -25.70 14.19 -15.86
C GLY A 446 -24.81 15.36 -16.28
N GLU A 447 -23.99 15.88 -15.36
CA GLU A 447 -23.09 17.02 -15.58
C GLU A 447 -22.03 16.73 -16.66
N TYR A 448 -21.60 15.48 -16.79
CA TYR A 448 -20.53 15.07 -17.71
C TYR A 448 -21.01 14.60 -19.09
N LYS A 449 -22.32 14.74 -19.37
CA LYS A 449 -22.89 14.34 -20.67
C LYS A 449 -22.57 15.38 -21.74
N PHE A 450 -22.05 14.93 -22.88
CA PHE A 450 -21.85 15.80 -24.04
C PHE A 450 -23.20 16.24 -24.63
N PRO A 451 -23.40 17.54 -24.88
CA PRO A 451 -24.58 18.02 -25.58
C PRO A 451 -24.57 17.49 -27.03
N ARG A 452 -25.77 17.21 -27.56
CA ARG A 452 -25.96 16.80 -28.97
C ARG A 452 -26.89 17.76 -29.67
N ILE A 453 -26.58 18.04 -30.94
CA ILE A 453 -27.38 18.95 -31.80
C ILE A 453 -28.81 18.40 -31.96
N ASN A 454 -28.96 17.08 -32.11
CA ASN A 454 -30.24 16.39 -32.18
C ASN A 454 -30.21 15.14 -31.27
N GLY A 455 -31.01 15.14 -30.20
CA GLY A 455 -31.15 14.03 -29.26
C GLY A 455 -30.62 14.33 -27.85
N PRO A 456 -30.83 13.40 -26.89
CA PRO A 456 -30.40 13.60 -25.52
C PRO A 456 -28.86 13.63 -25.41
N SER A 457 -28.35 14.44 -24.49
CA SER A 457 -26.94 14.44 -24.11
C SER A 457 -26.52 13.04 -23.64
N ARG A 458 -25.28 12.65 -23.91
CA ARG A 458 -24.77 11.31 -23.57
C ARG A 458 -23.34 11.35 -23.03
N LEU A 459 -22.99 10.35 -22.24
CA LEU A 459 -21.59 10.08 -21.87
C LEU A 459 -20.82 9.54 -23.08
N SER A 460 -19.51 9.80 -23.10
CA SER A 460 -18.58 9.33 -24.13
C SER A 460 -17.49 8.50 -23.49
N PHE A 461 -17.03 7.45 -24.16
CA PHE A 461 -16.13 6.44 -23.61
C PHE A 461 -14.94 6.19 -24.53
N ILE A 462 -13.82 5.74 -23.95
CA ILE A 462 -12.71 5.11 -24.67
C ILE A 462 -12.71 3.62 -24.33
N GLY A 463 -12.68 2.76 -25.35
CA GLY A 463 -12.64 1.31 -25.14
C GLY A 463 -14.01 0.69 -24.85
N ALA A 464 -14.02 -0.33 -24.01
CA ALA A 464 -15.22 -1.09 -23.68
C ALA A 464 -16.24 -0.27 -22.88
N SER A 465 -17.54 -0.54 -23.12
CA SER A 465 -18.65 -0.03 -22.31
C SER A 465 -19.17 -1.11 -21.37
N VAL A 466 -19.92 -0.73 -20.33
CA VAL A 466 -20.64 -1.71 -19.52
C VAL A 466 -21.62 -2.53 -20.37
N PRO A 467 -21.77 -3.83 -20.12
CA PRO A 467 -22.83 -4.65 -20.70
C PRO A 467 -24.21 -4.04 -20.43
N LYS A 468 -25.10 -4.07 -21.43
CA LYS A 468 -26.49 -3.60 -21.27
C LYS A 468 -27.32 -4.53 -20.38
N ASP A 469 -27.07 -5.82 -20.51
CA ASP A 469 -27.67 -6.88 -19.72
C ASP A 469 -26.54 -7.62 -19.00
N SER A 470 -26.52 -7.57 -17.67
CA SER A 470 -25.54 -8.29 -16.86
C SER A 470 -25.87 -9.78 -16.69
N THR A 471 -27.04 -10.22 -17.14
CA THR A 471 -27.38 -11.65 -17.17
C THR A 471 -26.78 -12.36 -18.38
N ASP A 472 -26.35 -11.60 -19.40
CA ASP A 472 -25.57 -12.13 -20.52
C ASP A 472 -24.13 -12.42 -20.10
N GLU A 473 -23.86 -13.70 -19.83
CA GLU A 473 -22.56 -14.18 -19.37
C GLU A 473 -21.44 -13.91 -20.39
N GLU A 474 -21.71 -13.95 -21.69
CA GLU A 474 -20.69 -13.73 -22.73
C GLU A 474 -20.28 -12.25 -22.78
N SER A 475 -21.27 -11.36 -22.74
CA SER A 475 -21.04 -9.91 -22.67
C SER A 475 -20.27 -9.51 -21.40
N VAL A 476 -20.63 -10.10 -20.25
CA VAL A 476 -19.94 -9.84 -18.98
C VAL A 476 -18.51 -10.39 -19.00
N ALA A 477 -18.31 -11.63 -19.46
CA ALA A 477 -16.97 -12.21 -19.56
C ALA A 477 -16.06 -11.39 -20.48
N THR A 478 -16.59 -10.89 -21.60
CA THR A 478 -15.89 -9.99 -22.51
C THR A 478 -15.50 -8.69 -21.83
N PHE A 479 -16.44 -8.04 -21.13
CA PHE A 479 -16.15 -6.84 -20.34
C PHE A 479 -15.07 -7.08 -19.29
N CYS A 480 -15.19 -8.17 -18.52
CA CYS A 480 -14.25 -8.52 -17.47
C CYS A 480 -12.83 -8.73 -18.00
N SER A 481 -12.69 -9.42 -19.14
CA SER A 481 -11.41 -9.71 -19.77
C SER A 481 -10.79 -8.45 -20.40
N GLN A 482 -11.56 -7.69 -21.17
CA GLN A 482 -11.05 -6.54 -21.92
C GLN A 482 -10.70 -5.33 -21.05
N THR A 483 -11.35 -5.19 -19.89
CA THR A 483 -11.11 -4.07 -18.97
C THR A 483 -10.25 -4.46 -17.77
N LEU A 484 -9.74 -5.70 -17.75
CA LEU A 484 -8.89 -6.20 -16.67
C LEU A 484 -7.60 -5.36 -16.59
N GLY A 485 -7.33 -4.86 -15.39
CA GLY A 485 -6.02 -4.44 -14.96
C GLY A 485 -5.76 -4.90 -13.52
N THR A 486 -4.56 -4.61 -13.02
CA THR A 486 -4.28 -4.73 -11.60
C THR A 486 -4.87 -3.55 -10.83
N PHE A 487 -5.30 -3.76 -9.59
CA PHE A 487 -5.53 -2.68 -8.62
C PHE A 487 -4.24 -2.27 -7.88
N ASN A 488 -3.10 -2.89 -8.22
CA ASN A 488 -1.79 -2.76 -7.55
C ASN A 488 -1.84 -3.08 -6.05
N HIS A 489 -2.77 -3.94 -5.62
CA HIS A 489 -2.98 -4.35 -4.24
C HIS A 489 -2.58 -5.81 -4.02
N TYR A 490 -1.64 -6.31 -4.81
CA TYR A 490 -1.19 -7.70 -4.78
C TYR A 490 -0.47 -8.05 -3.46
N HIS A 491 -0.71 -9.27 -3.00
CA HIS A 491 -0.32 -9.79 -1.68
C HIS A 491 -0.06 -11.30 -1.75
N GLY A 492 0.37 -11.88 -0.62
CA GLY A 492 0.67 -13.31 -0.52
C GLY A 492 2.11 -13.69 -0.92
N GLY A 493 2.41 -14.99 -0.91
CA GLY A 493 3.77 -15.51 -1.13
C GLY A 493 4.50 -15.92 0.16
N CYS A 494 4.17 -15.31 1.30
CA CYS A 494 4.75 -15.62 2.62
C CYS A 494 3.67 -15.69 3.71
N LEU A 495 2.54 -16.35 3.43
CA LEU A 495 1.35 -16.34 4.29
C LEU A 495 1.60 -16.83 5.73
N VAL A 496 0.88 -16.24 6.67
CA VAL A 496 0.78 -16.71 8.05
C VAL A 496 0.21 -18.13 8.10
N ASN A 497 0.70 -18.94 9.04
CA ASN A 497 0.41 -20.38 9.21
C ASN A 497 0.79 -21.26 8.01
N LYS A 498 1.54 -20.70 7.05
CA LYS A 498 2.16 -21.45 5.95
C LYS A 498 3.66 -21.23 5.95
N VAL A 499 4.09 -19.97 5.84
CA VAL A 499 5.48 -19.54 5.80
C VAL A 499 5.95 -18.98 7.12
N VAL A 500 5.13 -18.11 7.72
CA VAL A 500 5.41 -17.51 9.01
C VAL A 500 4.40 -17.94 10.07
N ASP A 501 4.78 -17.92 11.34
CA ASP A 501 3.87 -18.14 12.47
C ASP A 501 3.00 -16.90 12.75
N SER A 502 2.13 -16.96 13.76
CA SER A 502 1.26 -15.84 14.18
C SER A 502 2.03 -14.61 14.71
N ARG A 503 3.34 -14.73 14.95
CA ARG A 503 4.25 -13.64 15.31
C ARG A 503 5.15 -13.23 14.15
N LEU A 504 4.81 -13.67 12.94
CA LEU A 504 5.54 -13.38 11.70
C LEU A 504 6.97 -13.95 11.65
N LYS A 505 7.31 -14.92 12.52
CA LYS A 505 8.58 -15.64 12.45
C LYS A 505 8.54 -16.70 11.36
N VAL A 506 9.58 -16.80 10.55
CA VAL A 506 9.69 -17.85 9.54
C VAL A 506 9.71 -19.21 10.23
N ILE A 507 8.76 -20.07 9.88
CA ILE A 507 8.57 -21.35 10.56
C ILE A 507 9.83 -22.21 10.39
N GLY A 508 10.40 -22.63 11.52
CA GLY A 508 11.61 -23.43 11.55
C GLY A 508 12.88 -22.63 11.23
N VAL A 509 12.90 -21.31 11.33
CA VAL A 509 14.13 -20.52 11.20
C VAL A 509 14.16 -19.47 12.31
N ASP A 510 15.10 -19.60 13.23
CA ASP A 510 15.28 -18.64 14.31
C ASP A 510 15.83 -17.31 13.76
N SER A 511 15.58 -16.21 14.48
CA SER A 511 16.07 -14.87 14.13
C SER A 511 15.68 -14.37 12.73
N LEU A 512 14.60 -14.88 12.13
CA LEU A 512 14.09 -14.46 10.83
C LEU A 512 12.58 -14.20 10.87
N ARG A 513 12.16 -13.02 10.41
CA ARG A 513 10.74 -12.64 10.23
C ARG A 513 10.45 -12.16 8.82
N VAL A 514 9.18 -12.21 8.42
CA VAL A 514 8.66 -11.52 7.22
C VAL A 514 7.51 -10.63 7.64
N ALA A 515 7.62 -9.33 7.36
CA ALA A 515 6.64 -8.32 7.75
C ALA A 515 6.41 -7.35 6.58
N ASP A 516 5.49 -7.72 5.70
CA ASP A 516 4.93 -6.89 4.62
C ASP A 516 3.68 -7.58 4.03
N ALA A 517 3.15 -7.03 2.93
CA ALA A 517 1.95 -7.55 2.26
C ALA A 517 2.09 -9.00 1.73
N SER A 518 3.29 -9.58 1.66
CA SER A 518 3.46 -11.01 1.35
C SER A 518 2.85 -11.93 2.41
N THR A 519 2.65 -11.42 3.62
CA THR A 519 2.05 -12.16 4.75
C THR A 519 0.52 -12.06 4.78
N PHE A 520 -0.07 -11.16 4.00
CA PHE A 520 -1.51 -10.94 3.99
C PHE A 520 -2.23 -12.07 3.26
N PHE A 521 -3.19 -12.69 3.96
CA PHE A 521 -4.10 -13.68 3.36
C PHE A 521 -5.07 -13.07 2.35
N ASN A 522 -5.49 -11.83 2.58
CA ASN A 522 -6.31 -11.03 1.67
C ASN A 522 -5.92 -9.55 1.78
N SER A 523 -6.21 -8.76 0.74
CA SER A 523 -6.09 -7.30 0.79
C SER A 523 -7.01 -6.74 1.89
N PRO A 524 -6.48 -6.03 2.91
CA PRO A 524 -7.28 -5.45 3.99
C PRO A 524 -8.14 -4.30 3.49
N GLY A 525 -9.47 -4.49 3.49
CA GLY A 525 -10.43 -3.47 3.05
C GLY A 525 -10.14 -2.86 1.67
N THR A 526 -10.35 -1.55 1.55
CA THR A 526 -10.29 -0.82 0.27
C THR A 526 -8.86 -0.71 -0.26
N ASN A 527 -7.92 -0.20 0.55
CA ASN A 527 -6.54 0.05 0.13
C ASN A 527 -5.60 -0.37 1.26
N PRO A 528 -4.54 -1.15 0.96
CA PRO A 528 -3.79 -1.86 1.99
C PRO A 528 -2.71 -1.02 2.66
N GLN A 529 -2.42 0.19 2.18
CA GLN A 529 -1.26 0.96 2.65
C GLN A 529 -1.34 1.28 4.15
N ALA A 530 -2.53 1.61 4.66
CA ALA A 530 -2.70 1.94 6.06
C ALA A 530 -2.33 0.75 6.95
N THR A 531 -2.84 -0.43 6.59
CA THR A 531 -2.59 -1.68 7.30
C THR A 531 -1.13 -2.12 7.19
N ALA A 532 -0.50 -1.90 6.03
CA ALA A 532 0.93 -2.20 5.86
C ALA A 532 1.83 -1.30 6.74
N MET A 533 1.52 -0.01 6.86
CA MET A 533 2.27 0.89 7.76
C MET A 533 1.99 0.58 9.23
N MET A 534 0.72 0.35 9.59
CA MET A 534 0.30 -0.08 10.93
C MET A 534 1.01 -1.36 11.34
N LEU A 535 1.12 -2.35 10.44
CA LEU A 535 1.81 -3.61 10.72
C LEU A 535 3.26 -3.39 11.17
N GLY A 536 3.97 -2.46 10.53
CA GLY A 536 5.38 -2.19 10.85
C GLY A 536 5.53 -1.63 12.26
N ARG A 537 4.70 -0.63 12.60
CA ARG A 537 4.65 -0.07 13.95
C ARG A 537 4.23 -1.11 14.99
N TYR A 538 3.13 -1.81 14.75
CA TYR A 538 2.59 -2.84 15.63
C TYR A 538 3.62 -3.93 15.93
N LEU A 539 4.24 -4.50 14.89
CA LEU A 539 5.25 -5.54 15.08
C LEU A 539 6.46 -5.02 15.87
N GLY A 540 6.92 -3.81 15.57
CA GLY A 540 8.01 -3.18 16.31
C GLY A 540 7.71 -3.09 17.80
N GLU A 541 6.53 -2.60 18.18
CA GLU A 541 6.10 -2.52 19.59
C GLU A 541 6.03 -3.91 20.25
N LYS A 542 5.51 -4.92 19.55
CA LYS A 542 5.49 -6.29 20.05
C LYS A 542 6.89 -6.84 20.30
N ILE A 543 7.84 -6.60 19.39
CA ILE A 543 9.24 -7.04 19.56
C ILE A 543 9.89 -6.32 20.74
N LEU A 544 9.71 -5.00 20.88
CA LEU A 544 10.25 -4.25 22.02
C LEU A 544 9.70 -4.76 23.35
N TYR A 545 8.42 -5.13 23.41
CA TYR A 545 7.79 -5.72 24.58
C TYR A 545 8.33 -7.12 24.88
N GLU A 546 8.42 -7.99 23.87
CA GLU A 546 8.97 -9.35 23.99
C GLU A 546 10.41 -9.33 24.54
N ARG A 547 11.26 -8.44 24.02
CA ARG A 547 12.65 -8.30 24.48
C ARG A 547 12.73 -7.79 25.91
N ALA A 548 11.96 -6.76 26.26
CA ALA A 548 11.94 -6.23 27.62
C ALA A 548 11.47 -7.28 28.66
N ALA A 549 10.50 -8.13 28.31
CA ALA A 549 10.06 -9.22 29.17
C ALA A 549 11.13 -10.32 29.31
N GLY A 550 11.86 -10.64 28.22
CA GLY A 550 12.97 -11.59 28.23
C GLY A 550 14.11 -11.14 29.15
N ASP A 551 14.48 -9.86 29.12
CA ASP A 551 15.56 -9.29 29.93
C ASP A 551 15.23 -9.26 31.43
N THR A 552 13.94 -9.30 31.83
CA THR A 552 13.54 -9.37 33.25
C THR A 552 13.60 -10.77 33.86
N HIS A 553 13.77 -11.81 33.04
CA HIS A 553 13.79 -13.22 33.45
C HIS A 553 15.16 -13.90 33.30
N SER A 554 16.15 -13.19 32.75
CA SER A 554 17.58 -13.55 32.73
C SER A 554 18.33 -12.87 33.87
#